data_AF-A0A534TVA8-F1
#
_entry.id   AF-A0A534TVA8-F1
#
_cell.length_a   1.000
_cell.length_b   1.000
_cell.length_c   1.000
_cell.angle_alpha   90.00
_cell.angle_beta   90.00
_cell.angle_gamma   90.00
#
_symmetry.space_group_name_H-M   'P 1'
#
loop_
_entity.id
_entity.type
_entity.pdbx_description
1 polymer ?
#
loop_
_entity_poly.entity_id
_entity_poly.type
_entity_poly.pdbx_seq_one_letter_code
_entity_poly.pdbx_strand_id
1 'polypeptide(L)' 'GCVLCVDVCPPRVLVMSEDVNRMGYRYPILLDGCTGCELCFKICPDYCFEVYRGAEDAAPLAS' A
#
# COMPACT_ATOMS: atom_id res chain seq x y z
N GLY A 1 -10.24 3.56 8.74
CA GLY A 1 -8.99 2.83 8.48
C GLY A 1 -8.19 2.76 9.77
N CYS A 2 -7.54 1.63 10.04
CA CYS A 2 -6.80 1.33 11.27
C CYS A 2 -5.37 1.90 11.31
N VAL A 3 -4.93 2.59 10.26
CA VAL A 3 -3.62 3.27 10.10
C VAL A 3 -2.35 2.40 10.21
N LEU A 4 -2.49 1.09 10.44
CA LEU A 4 -1.36 0.14 10.53
C LEU A 4 -0.42 0.18 9.32
N CYS A 5 -0.96 0.42 8.12
CA CYS A 5 -0.16 0.51 6.90
C CYS A 5 0.82 1.70 6.91
N VAL A 6 0.47 2.81 7.58
CA VAL A 6 1.32 3.99 7.74
C VAL A 6 2.50 3.65 8.66
N ASP A 7 2.21 3.05 9.81
CA ASP A 7 3.23 2.73 10.82
C ASP A 7 4.24 1.69 10.33
N VAL A 8 3.80 0.69 9.57
CA VAL A 8 4.67 -0.38 9.08
C VAL A 8 5.51 0.03 7.88
N CYS A 9 5.19 1.14 7.21
CA CYS A 9 5.84 1.56 5.97
C CYS A 9 7.29 1.99 6.23
N PRO A 10 8.32 1.21 5.83
CA PRO A 10 9.71 1.56 6.15
C PRO A 10 10.16 2.91 5.56
N PRO A 11 9.83 3.28 4.29
CA PRO A 11 10.19 4.58 3.76
C PRO A 11 9.25 5.71 4.23
N ARG A 12 8.21 5.41 5.00
CA ARG A 12 7.22 6.38 5.54
C ARG A 12 6.55 7.24 4.47
N VAL A 13 6.11 6.59 3.39
CA VAL A 13 5.52 7.26 2.22
C VAL A 13 4.00 7.04 2.11
N LEU A 14 3.34 6.68 3.22
CA LEU A 14 1.88 6.53 3.27
C LEU A 14 1.29 7.53 4.26
N VAL A 15 0.19 8.16 3.85
CA VAL A 15 -0.64 9.01 4.72
C VAL A 15 -2.10 8.62 4.54
N MET A 16 -2.96 8.87 5.52
CA MET A 16 -4.38 8.49 5.40
C MET A 16 -5.19 9.57 4.68
N SER A 17 -5.99 9.17 3.68
CA SER A 17 -6.95 10.05 2.99
C SER A 17 -7.93 10.67 3.98
N GLU A 18 -8.28 11.95 3.86
CA GLU A 18 -9.39 12.53 4.65
C GLU A 18 -10.75 11.99 4.20
N ASP A 19 -10.88 11.68 2.91
CA ASP A 19 -12.07 11.12 2.29
C ASP A 19 -12.18 9.59 2.39
N VAL A 20 -13.35 9.07 2.03
CA VAL A 20 -13.61 7.63 1.84
C VAL A 20 -13.78 7.28 0.36
N ASN A 21 -13.38 6.06 -0.01
CA ASN A 21 -13.62 5.55 -1.38
C ASN A 21 -15.09 5.13 -1.57
N ARG A 22 -15.45 4.68 -2.79
CA ARG A 22 -16.82 4.22 -3.14
C ARG A 22 -17.36 3.07 -2.27
N MET A 23 -16.47 2.37 -1.57
CA MET A 23 -16.81 1.26 -0.69
C MET A 23 -16.90 1.69 0.79
N GLY A 24 -16.69 2.97 1.09
CA GLY A 24 -16.80 3.54 2.43
C GLY A 24 -15.52 3.48 3.28
N TYR A 25 -14.36 3.13 2.69
CA TYR A 25 -13.10 3.02 3.42
C TYR A 25 -12.24 4.27 3.27
N ARG A 26 -11.70 4.78 4.40
CA ARG A 26 -10.49 5.63 4.35
C ARG A 26 -9.32 4.78 3.85
N TYR A 27 -8.57 5.28 2.89
CA TYR A 27 -7.51 4.57 2.19
C TYR A 27 -6.16 5.29 2.38
N PRO A 28 -5.02 4.59 2.28
CA PRO A 28 -3.74 5.27 2.28
C PRO A 28 -3.50 5.96 0.92
N ILE A 29 -2.98 7.18 0.98
CA ILE A 29 -2.44 7.92 -0.16
C ILE A 29 -0.94 7.65 -0.20
N LEU A 30 -0.43 7.32 -1.39
CA LEU A 30 0.97 7.07 -1.63
C LEU A 30 1.71 8.36 -1.99
N LEU A 31 2.82 8.62 -1.31
CA LEU A 31 3.82 9.62 -1.65
C LEU A 31 4.99 8.99 -2.43
N ASP A 32 5.84 9.82 -3.03
CA ASP A 32 7.03 9.35 -3.74
C ASP A 32 7.98 8.56 -2.83
N GLY A 33 8.64 7.55 -3.40
CA GLY A 33 9.63 6.72 -2.67
C GLY A 33 9.12 5.34 -2.22
N CYS A 34 7.99 4.86 -2.77
CA CYS A 34 7.56 3.48 -2.56
C CYS A 34 8.58 2.47 -3.10
N THR A 35 8.84 1.41 -2.35
CA THR A 35 9.76 0.34 -2.76
C THR A 35 9.05 -0.94 -3.23
N GLY A 36 7.71 -1.00 -3.19
CA GLY A 36 6.96 -2.21 -3.52
C GLY A 36 7.28 -3.41 -2.60
N CYS A 37 7.56 -3.16 -1.32
CA CYS A 37 7.90 -4.20 -0.33
C CYS A 37 6.69 -4.96 0.27
N GLU A 38 5.47 -4.51 -0.01
CA GLU A 38 4.19 -5.14 0.38
C GLU A 38 3.88 -5.23 1.90
N LEU A 39 4.73 -4.73 2.79
CA LEU A 39 4.46 -4.79 4.24
C LEU A 39 3.14 -4.12 4.62
N CYS A 40 2.85 -2.97 4.02
CA CYS A 40 1.59 -2.25 4.20
C CYS A 40 0.37 -3.08 3.76
N PHE A 41 0.48 -3.84 2.67
CA PHE A 41 -0.59 -4.71 2.18
C PHE A 41 -0.79 -5.91 3.12
N LYS A 42 0.30 -6.57 3.51
CA LYS A 42 0.26 -7.77 4.37
C LYS A 42 -0.34 -7.50 5.75
N ILE A 43 -0.17 -6.29 6.29
CA ILE A 43 -0.74 -5.91 7.59
C ILE A 43 -2.18 -5.39 7.49
N CYS A 44 -2.68 -5.07 6.29
CA CYS A 44 -3.99 -4.46 6.14
C CYS A 44 -5.10 -5.50 6.43
N PRO A 45 -5.91 -5.33 7.49
CA PRO A 45 -6.98 -6.28 7.81
C PRO A 45 -8.15 -6.20 6.82
N ASP A 46 -8.28 -5.08 6.11
CA ASP A 46 -9.40 -4.77 5.24
C ASP A 46 -9.09 -4.98 3.75
N TYR A 47 -7.82 -5.24 3.39
CA TYR A 47 -7.34 -5.31 2.01
C TYR A 47 -7.83 -4.14 1.13
N CYS A 48 -7.83 -2.91 1.67
CA CYS A 48 -8.48 -1.75 1.04
C CYS A 48 -7.67 -1.07 -0.08
N PHE A 49 -6.51 -1.61 -0.45
CA PHE A 49 -5.63 -1.15 -1.52
C PHE A 49 -4.77 -2.30 -2.05
N GLU A 50 -4.16 -2.10 -3.21
CA GLU A 50 -3.25 -3.05 -3.88
C GLU A 50 -1.84 -2.45 -4.00
N VAL A 51 -0.83 -3.31 -4.11
CA VAL A 51 0.57 -2.90 -4.30
C VAL A 51 1.08 -3.51 -5.60
N TYR A 52 1.60 -2.67 -6.48
CA TYR A 52 2.20 -3.06 -7.75
C TYR A 52 3.71 -2.78 -7.69
N ARG A 53 4.52 -3.71 -8.16
CA ARG A 53 5.94 -3.45 -8.41
C ARG A 53 6.11 -3.01 -9.86
N GLY A 54 6.85 -1.92 -10.08
CA GLY A 54 7.18 -1.44 -11.42
C GLY A 54 7.93 -2.51 -12.22
N ALA A 55 7.79 -2.48 -13.55
CA ALA A 55 8.18 -3.54 -14.49
C ALA A 55 9.69 -3.89 -14.53
N GLU A 56 10.53 -3.29 -13.69
CA GLU A 56 11.98 -3.48 -13.68
C GLU A 56 12.41 -4.68 -12.80
N ASP A 57 11.54 -5.14 -11.90
CA ASP A 57 11.82 -6.22 -10.93
C ASP A 57 10.91 -7.46 -11.11
N ALA A 58 10.13 -7.53 -12.18
CA ALA A 58 9.42 -8.75 -12.52
C ALA A 58 10.46 -9.78 -12.99
N ALA A 59 10.97 -10.60 -12.06
CA ALA A 59 11.60 -11.85 -12.43
C ALA A 59 10.67 -12.55 -13.44
N PRO A 60 11.17 -13.02 -14.59
CA PRO A 60 10.32 -13.66 -15.58
C PRO A 60 9.52 -14.75 -14.86
N LEU A 61 8.20 -14.71 -15.01
CA LEU A 61 7.27 -15.69 -14.44
C LEU A 61 7.77 -17.09 -14.81
N ALA A 62 8.50 -17.71 -13.90
CA ALA A 62 9.02 -19.05 -14.05
C ALA A 62 8.07 -19.98 -13.29
N SER A 63 7.06 -20.47 -14.02
CA SER A 63 6.47 -21.83 -13.99
C SER A 63 5.09 -21.80 -14.63
#